data_AF-K9YYZ4-F1
#
_entry.id   AF-K9YYZ4-F1
#
_cell.length_a   1.000
_cell.length_b   1.000
_cell.length_c   1.000
_cell.angle_alpha   90.00
_cell.angle_beta   90.00
_cell.angle_gamma   90.00
#
_symmetry.space_group_name_H-M   'P 1'
#
loop_
_entity.id
_entity.type
_entity.pdbx_description
1 polymer ?
#
loop_
_entity_poly.entity_id
_entity_poly.type
_entity_poly.pdbx_seq_one_letter_code
_entity_poly.pdbx_strand_id
1 'polypeptide(L)'
;MLRKSRTKVGRVTRPQPMLNLSLFLLGVSFFGTVSYIIIKNNTSQESLSIPARSGLNAISERTNVISESLPPEIPKSPWPEINEHARQAKVPIVMYHDILPEKEVFFDVTPEELNHHFRKIALAGATPISFDRLLNHLQTGTPLPEKPILLTFDDGYGGHYKYVYPLLKKYNYPATFSIYTNKMEITTGRTSVTWEQLQEMANDPLVTIASHSISHPNDLRELSDQDLKKEIFDSKAILEKRLGIAIKYFTYPVGKHDQRVREQVKKAGYKAALEMKNNNTDFAGESENLLSIARFGQSRLETVLLQAWGGHPLPRQDGSYNFNTPIRKSTHEVGRHEVTIITGGRPKTIHADSRYQVEEIIEGTQAQAAVDGAFFSLKYLDSNVLIGPSLSHHNSEFSAGNKGENKSLVDRPLVLIAYDQVKFVPFNPEKHDTLTELREILSGVSDAFVAAAWLVKDNQPQPYRTFTDLYGFDAMRFRAFWGINQAGQPVIGVSQTRLDAVTLGEVLQEVGLREAVMLDSGASTALVYQGESLMRFVPRPVPHVVALYPPQAFRIQAHDRN
;
A
#
# COMPACT_ATOMS: atom_id res chain seq x y z
N MET A 1 32.74 36.61 3.47
CA MET A 1 31.88 36.25 4.61
C MET A 1 30.80 35.32 4.10
N LEU A 2 30.82 34.05 4.52
CA LEU A 2 29.89 33.49 5.52
C LEU A 2 28.46 33.46 4.96
N ARG A 3 27.73 32.36 4.95
CA ARG A 3 27.86 31.05 5.60
C ARG A 3 26.75 30.22 4.94
N LYS A 4 27.05 28.98 4.57
CA LYS A 4 26.55 27.77 5.26
C LYS A 4 25.02 27.66 5.30
N SER A 5 24.40 26.54 4.99
CA SER A 5 24.91 25.20 4.73
C SER A 5 23.71 24.26 4.75
N ARG A 6 23.86 23.14 4.02
CA ARG A 6 23.56 21.76 4.48
C ARG A 6 22.07 21.42 4.62
N THR A 7 21.60 20.21 4.36
CA THR A 7 22.18 18.86 4.19
C THR A 7 20.98 17.98 3.83
N LYS A 8 21.00 17.15 2.78
CA LYS A 8 21.59 15.80 2.63
C LYS A 8 20.49 14.73 2.76
N VAL A 9 20.49 13.84 1.76
CA VAL A 9 20.52 12.36 1.85
C VAL A 9 19.31 11.71 2.51
N GLY A 10 18.73 10.63 2.00
CA GLY A 10 19.04 9.79 0.86
C GLY A 10 18.46 8.38 1.07
N ARG A 11 18.37 7.66 -0.05
CA ARG A 11 18.50 6.20 -0.31
C ARG A 11 17.43 5.32 0.36
N VAL A 12 16.44 4.80 -0.39
CA VAL A 12 16.52 3.61 -1.29
C VAL A 12 16.36 2.32 -0.46
N THR A 13 15.66 1.26 -0.85
CA THR A 13 15.85 0.42 -2.04
C THR A 13 14.76 -0.66 -2.11
N ARG A 14 14.78 -1.42 -3.22
CA ARG A 14 14.63 -2.89 -3.33
C ARG A 14 13.20 -3.43 -3.48
N PRO A 15 13.00 -4.56 -4.20
CA PRO A 15 13.78 -5.80 -4.05
C PRO A 15 14.25 -6.53 -5.33
N GLN A 16 14.99 -7.61 -5.04
CA GLN A 16 15.59 -8.71 -5.82
C GLN A 16 14.59 -9.43 -6.77
N PRO A 17 14.92 -10.49 -7.59
CA PRO A 17 15.57 -11.72 -7.12
C PRO A 17 16.16 -12.75 -8.15
N MET A 18 16.66 -13.86 -7.57
CA MET A 18 16.76 -15.24 -8.11
C MET A 18 17.82 -15.51 -9.21
N LEU A 19 18.46 -16.69 -9.33
CA LEU A 19 18.05 -18.05 -9.00
C LEU A 19 19.27 -19.02 -9.11
N ASN A 20 19.13 -20.23 -8.54
CA ASN A 20 19.64 -21.54 -9.03
C ASN A 20 21.13 -21.92 -8.78
N LEU A 21 21.54 -23.17 -8.51
CA LEU A 21 20.93 -24.50 -8.68
C LEU A 21 21.82 -25.58 -7.97
N SER A 22 21.19 -26.61 -7.37
CA SER A 22 21.66 -28.02 -7.24
C SER A 22 22.95 -28.36 -6.45
N LEU A 23 23.20 -29.54 -5.87
CA LEU A 23 22.76 -30.92 -6.14
C LEU A 23 23.15 -31.81 -4.93
N PHE A 24 22.30 -32.80 -4.57
CA PHE A 24 22.58 -34.16 -4.02
C PHE A 24 23.42 -34.36 -2.73
N LEU A 25 23.34 -35.46 -1.95
CA LEU A 25 22.39 -36.51 -1.56
C LEU A 25 23.22 -37.48 -0.68
N LEU A 26 22.55 -38.24 0.21
CA LEU A 26 23.07 -39.34 1.07
C LEU A 26 23.88 -38.90 2.31
N GLY A 27 23.67 -39.43 3.51
CA GLY A 27 22.84 -40.55 3.96
C GLY A 27 23.52 -41.25 5.15
N VAL A 28 22.72 -41.62 6.16
CA VAL A 28 22.86 -42.83 7.02
C VAL A 28 24.09 -42.88 7.95
N SER A 29 23.96 -42.56 9.24
CA SER A 29 23.58 -43.40 10.39
C SER A 29 24.72 -44.19 11.08
N PHE A 30 24.75 -44.01 12.41
CA PHE A 30 24.93 -45.01 13.48
C PHE A 30 26.34 -45.54 13.89
N PHE A 31 26.58 -45.39 15.21
CA PHE A 31 27.31 -46.26 16.17
C PHE A 31 28.80 -46.53 15.90
N GLY A 32 29.70 -46.61 16.88
CA GLY A 32 29.63 -46.62 18.34
C GLY A 32 31.02 -47.07 18.86
N THR A 33 31.40 -46.57 20.05
CA THR A 33 32.40 -47.08 21.01
C THR A 33 33.85 -47.38 20.55
N VAL A 34 34.83 -46.88 21.30
CA VAL A 34 35.80 -47.68 22.10
C VAL A 34 36.56 -46.76 23.08
N SER A 35 36.72 -47.23 24.31
CA SER A 35 37.38 -46.65 25.49
C SER A 35 38.91 -46.77 25.48
N TYR A 36 39.62 -45.85 26.16
CA TYR A 36 40.78 -46.05 27.07
C TYR A 36 41.27 -44.66 27.55
N ILE A 37 41.18 -44.25 28.83
CA ILE A 37 42.01 -44.56 30.03
C ILE A 37 43.03 -43.46 30.40
N ILE A 38 42.71 -42.79 31.52
CA ILE A 38 43.49 -42.42 32.74
C ILE A 38 44.67 -41.42 32.68
N ILE A 39 44.72 -40.59 33.76
CA ILE A 39 45.87 -40.03 34.54
C ILE A 39 46.09 -38.52 34.26
N LYS A 40 46.16 -37.55 35.20
CA LYS A 40 46.20 -37.45 36.68
C LYS A 40 45.81 -36.02 37.13
N ASN A 41 45.41 -35.91 38.40
CA ASN A 41 45.25 -34.74 39.27
C ASN A 41 46.25 -33.59 39.10
N ASN A 42 45.81 -32.34 39.33
CA ASN A 42 46.19 -31.60 40.54
C ASN A 42 45.43 -30.29 40.75
N THR A 43 45.34 -29.95 42.03
CA THR A 43 44.48 -29.00 42.73
C THR A 43 45.05 -27.58 42.79
N SER A 44 44.14 -26.59 42.84
CA SER A 44 44.18 -25.33 43.61
C SER A 44 45.36 -24.35 43.50
N GLN A 45 45.10 -23.10 43.09
CA GLN A 45 45.13 -21.88 43.94
C GLN A 45 45.10 -20.59 43.11
N GLU A 46 44.41 -19.58 43.65
CA GLU A 46 44.28 -18.22 43.14
C GLU A 46 45.61 -17.44 43.11
N SER A 47 45.79 -16.55 42.13
CA SER A 47 46.39 -15.22 42.36
C SER A 47 46.07 -14.25 41.21
N LEU A 48 45.70 -13.03 41.60
CA LEU A 48 45.44 -11.89 40.74
C LEU A 48 46.72 -11.34 40.09
N SER A 49 46.68 -10.97 38.81
CA SER A 49 47.43 -9.82 38.28
C SER A 49 46.86 -9.28 36.96
N ILE A 50 47.05 -7.98 36.77
CA ILE A 50 46.35 -7.00 35.93
C ILE A 50 46.70 -7.14 34.43
N PRO A 51 45.78 -6.94 33.47
CA PRO A 51 46.07 -7.10 32.05
C PRO A 51 46.72 -5.85 31.43
N ALA A 52 47.79 -6.10 30.66
CA ALA A 52 48.38 -5.14 29.72
C ALA A 52 47.58 -5.12 28.40
N ARG A 53 47.42 -3.91 27.85
CA ARG A 53 46.72 -3.62 26.60
C ARG A 53 47.32 -4.34 25.39
N SER A 54 46.47 -5.07 24.67
CA SER A 54 46.41 -5.14 23.21
C SER A 54 44.91 -5.30 22.88
N GLY A 55 44.25 -4.43 22.12
CA GLY A 55 44.57 -4.10 20.74
C GLY A 55 43.78 -5.05 19.84
N LEU A 56 42.64 -4.58 19.32
CA LEU A 56 41.88 -5.16 18.20
C LEU A 56 41.21 -6.52 18.47
N ASN A 57 39.95 -6.51 18.93
CA ASN A 57 38.89 -7.49 18.60
C ASN A 57 37.67 -7.23 19.50
N ALA A 58 36.88 -6.20 19.20
CA ALA A 58 35.62 -5.96 19.93
C ALA A 58 34.62 -5.09 19.16
N ILE A 59 34.44 -5.27 17.85
CA ILE A 59 33.23 -4.78 17.14
C ILE A 59 32.93 -5.74 15.98
N SER A 60 32.50 -6.96 16.26
CA SER A 60 32.10 -7.91 15.21
C SER A 60 31.14 -8.98 15.74
N GLU A 61 30.24 -8.64 16.65
CA GLU A 61 29.20 -9.58 17.08
C GLU A 61 28.12 -8.83 17.85
N ARG A 62 27.19 -8.21 17.11
CA ARG A 62 25.80 -7.85 17.52
C ARG A 62 25.18 -6.92 16.48
N THR A 63 24.85 -7.50 15.33
CA THR A 63 23.84 -6.96 14.41
C THR A 63 23.06 -8.13 13.84
N ASN A 64 22.37 -8.88 14.71
CA ASN A 64 21.14 -9.55 14.30
C ASN A 64 20.08 -8.45 14.13
N VAL A 65 20.15 -7.78 12.98
CA VAL A 65 19.03 -7.01 12.45
C VAL A 65 17.98 -8.05 12.10
N ILE A 66 16.86 -7.99 12.80
CA ILE A 66 15.62 -8.70 12.47
C ILE A 66 15.33 -8.37 11.01
N SER A 67 15.53 -9.34 10.12
CA SER A 67 15.06 -9.24 8.75
C SER A 67 13.55 -9.28 8.82
N GLU A 68 12.89 -8.13 8.66
CA GLU A 68 11.51 -8.10 8.21
C GLU A 68 11.46 -8.90 6.91
N SER A 69 10.88 -10.10 6.97
CA SER A 69 10.63 -10.91 5.80
C SER A 69 9.71 -10.14 4.87
N LEU A 70 10.24 -9.72 3.72
CA LEU A 70 9.46 -9.22 2.61
C LEU A 70 8.33 -10.23 2.31
N PRO A 71 7.08 -9.78 2.08
CA PRO A 71 6.02 -10.69 1.67
C PRO A 71 6.43 -11.42 0.38
N PRO A 72 6.11 -12.73 0.25
CA PRO A 72 6.47 -13.52 -0.92
C PRO A 72 5.87 -12.93 -2.21
N GLU A 73 6.63 -13.05 -3.31
CA GLU A 73 6.42 -12.37 -4.58
C GLU A 73 4.98 -12.52 -5.11
N ILE A 74 4.29 -11.38 -5.22
CA ILE A 74 3.13 -11.26 -6.09
C ILE A 74 3.59 -11.63 -7.50
N PRO A 75 2.89 -12.50 -8.24
CA PRO A 75 3.31 -12.90 -9.57
C PRO A 75 3.50 -11.65 -10.44
N LYS A 76 4.72 -11.50 -10.95
CA LYS A 76 5.08 -10.40 -11.85
C LYS A 76 4.26 -10.51 -13.12
N SER A 77 3.72 -9.39 -13.58
CA SER A 77 3.16 -9.34 -14.93
C SER A 77 4.24 -9.68 -15.96
N PRO A 78 3.88 -10.42 -17.03
CA PRO A 78 4.80 -10.65 -18.14
C PRO A 78 5.26 -9.30 -18.69
N TRP A 79 6.56 -9.03 -18.66
CA TRP A 79 7.09 -7.77 -19.20
C TRP A 79 6.82 -7.71 -20.72
N PRO A 80 6.32 -6.57 -21.26
CA PRO A 80 6.25 -5.24 -20.65
C PRO A 80 4.89 -4.87 -20.01
N GLU A 81 3.99 -5.81 -19.78
CA GLU A 81 2.65 -5.52 -19.23
C GLU A 81 2.70 -4.97 -17.80
N ILE A 82 1.74 -4.10 -17.49
CA ILE A 82 1.52 -3.56 -16.14
C ILE A 82 0.64 -4.55 -15.36
N ASN A 83 0.91 -4.70 -14.07
CA ASN A 83 0.12 -5.51 -13.15
C ASN A 83 -1.28 -4.91 -12.93
N GLU A 84 -2.32 -5.75 -13.01
CA GLU A 84 -3.72 -5.34 -12.87
C GLU A 84 -4.00 -4.60 -11.55
N HIS A 85 -3.33 -5.00 -10.46
CA HIS A 85 -3.43 -4.28 -9.19
C HIS A 85 -2.78 -2.89 -9.27
N ALA A 86 -1.62 -2.79 -9.93
CA ALA A 86 -0.95 -1.51 -10.15
C ALA A 86 -1.73 -0.58 -11.10
N ARG A 87 -2.55 -1.12 -12.02
CA ARG A 87 -3.43 -0.34 -12.89
C ARG A 87 -4.48 0.46 -12.12
N GLN A 88 -4.83 0.02 -10.91
CA GLN A 88 -5.79 0.73 -10.05
C GLN A 88 -5.17 1.97 -9.38
N ALA A 89 -3.84 2.03 -9.24
CA ALA A 89 -3.16 3.14 -8.60
C ALA A 89 -3.09 4.37 -9.51
N LYS A 90 -3.30 5.56 -8.91
CA LYS A 90 -3.14 6.86 -9.57
C LYS A 90 -1.81 7.48 -9.19
N VAL A 91 -0.75 7.06 -9.88
CA VAL A 91 0.62 7.57 -9.61
C VAL A 91 1.02 8.63 -10.63
N PRO A 92 1.03 9.93 -10.26
CA PRO A 92 1.49 10.97 -11.17
C PRO A 92 3.01 10.91 -11.37
N ILE A 93 3.42 11.11 -12.62
CA ILE A 93 4.81 11.38 -13.01
C ILE A 93 4.87 12.79 -13.56
N VAL A 94 5.63 13.67 -12.91
CA VAL A 94 5.68 15.10 -13.25
C VAL A 94 6.99 15.44 -13.94
N MET A 95 6.87 15.96 -15.15
CA MET A 95 7.96 16.31 -16.04
C MET A 95 8.31 17.80 -15.97
N TYR A 96 9.57 18.06 -15.65
CA TYR A 96 10.24 19.34 -15.70
C TYR A 96 11.32 19.32 -16.80
N HIS A 97 11.67 20.49 -17.32
CA HIS A 97 12.81 20.67 -18.21
C HIS A 97 13.88 21.49 -17.49
N ASP A 98 14.10 22.74 -17.88
CA ASP A 98 15.12 23.59 -17.28
C ASP A 98 14.60 24.39 -16.08
N ILE A 99 15.51 24.65 -15.14
CA ILE A 99 15.29 25.47 -13.96
C ILE A 99 16.27 26.64 -13.98
N LEU A 100 15.77 27.86 -14.18
CA LEU A 100 16.58 29.05 -14.37
C LEU A 100 15.92 30.29 -13.76
N PRO A 101 16.69 31.29 -13.31
CA PRO A 101 16.14 32.48 -12.64
C PRO A 101 15.15 33.27 -13.51
N GLU A 102 15.37 33.30 -14.81
CA GLU A 102 14.53 33.99 -15.78
C GLU A 102 14.09 32.98 -16.84
N LYS A 103 12.77 32.82 -17.00
CA LYS A 103 12.22 31.88 -17.98
C LYS A 103 12.48 32.37 -19.39
N GLU A 104 12.92 31.46 -20.24
CA GLU A 104 13.10 31.73 -21.67
C GLU A 104 11.94 31.13 -22.49
N VAL A 105 11.31 30.05 -22.02
CA VAL A 105 10.12 29.43 -22.62
C VAL A 105 9.05 29.13 -21.56
N PHE A 106 7.80 28.90 -22.01
CA PHE A 106 6.64 28.80 -21.12
C PHE A 106 6.67 27.63 -20.13
N PHE A 107 7.44 26.58 -20.43
CA PHE A 107 7.58 25.39 -19.59
C PHE A 107 8.83 25.40 -18.71
N ASP A 108 9.65 26.47 -18.77
CA ASP A 108 10.70 26.70 -17.80
C ASP A 108 10.10 27.02 -16.42
N VAL A 109 10.83 26.65 -15.36
CA VAL A 109 10.41 26.87 -13.97
C VAL A 109 11.52 27.61 -13.24
N THR A 110 11.19 28.60 -12.42
CA THR A 110 12.22 29.29 -11.61
C THR A 110 12.61 28.46 -10.38
N PRO A 111 13.79 28.69 -9.79
CA PRO A 111 14.16 28.04 -8.52
C PRO A 111 13.12 28.27 -7.40
N GLU A 112 12.52 29.45 -7.36
CA GLU A 112 11.47 29.83 -6.40
C GLU A 112 10.19 29.03 -6.62
N GLU A 113 9.74 28.90 -7.88
CA GLU A 113 8.58 28.09 -8.25
C GLU A 113 8.82 26.61 -7.95
N LEU A 114 10.00 26.07 -8.27
CA LEU A 114 10.33 24.68 -7.96
C LEU A 114 10.32 24.42 -6.45
N ASN A 115 10.89 25.32 -5.65
CA ASN A 115 10.84 25.22 -4.19
C ASN A 115 9.40 25.36 -3.67
N HIS A 116 8.55 26.15 -4.33
CA HIS A 116 7.12 26.21 -4.04
C HIS A 116 6.42 24.88 -4.33
N HIS A 117 6.68 24.26 -5.48
CA HIS A 117 6.17 22.93 -5.84
C HIS A 117 6.56 21.87 -4.80
N PHE A 118 7.81 21.85 -4.34
CA PHE A 118 8.27 20.90 -3.33
C PHE A 118 7.56 21.11 -1.99
N ARG A 119 7.29 22.37 -1.61
CA ARG A 119 6.46 22.67 -0.42
C ARG A 119 5.03 22.16 -0.59
N LYS A 120 4.43 22.33 -1.76
CA LYS A 120 3.06 21.84 -2.04
C LYS A 120 2.98 20.31 -1.96
N ILE A 121 3.97 19.60 -2.48
CA ILE A 121 4.10 18.13 -2.32
C ILE A 121 4.12 17.77 -0.83
N ALA A 122 4.98 18.42 -0.03
CA ALA A 122 5.06 18.17 1.41
C ALA A 122 3.73 18.46 2.14
N LEU A 123 3.11 19.61 1.86
CA LEU A 123 1.85 20.03 2.49
C LEU A 123 0.67 19.12 2.11
N ALA A 124 0.68 18.54 0.91
CA ALA A 124 -0.34 17.58 0.47
C ALA A 124 -0.18 16.19 1.13
N GLY A 125 0.92 15.95 1.87
CA GLY A 125 1.28 14.64 2.38
C GLY A 125 1.73 13.66 1.28
N ALA A 126 2.15 14.18 0.12
CA ALA A 126 2.60 13.34 -0.99
C ALA A 126 4.02 12.83 -0.77
N THR A 127 4.28 11.62 -1.26
CA THR A 127 5.56 10.92 -1.08
C THR A 127 6.28 10.79 -2.42
N PRO A 128 7.31 11.60 -2.70
CA PRO A 128 8.16 11.38 -3.86
C PRO A 128 8.85 10.01 -3.83
N ILE A 129 8.77 9.25 -4.92
CA ILE A 129 9.33 7.90 -5.08
C ILE A 129 10.38 7.85 -6.20
N SER A 130 11.29 6.88 -6.12
CA SER A 130 12.24 6.61 -7.20
C SER A 130 11.58 5.84 -8.35
N PHE A 131 12.16 5.93 -9.55
CA PHE A 131 11.67 5.16 -10.70
C PHE A 131 11.78 3.65 -10.45
N ASP A 132 12.83 3.18 -9.76
CA ASP A 132 12.94 1.76 -9.35
C ASP A 132 11.74 1.29 -8.50
N ARG A 133 11.24 2.13 -7.59
CA ARG A 133 10.07 1.80 -6.76
C ARG A 133 8.78 1.80 -7.59
N LEU A 134 8.63 2.76 -8.49
CA LEU A 134 7.50 2.79 -9.42
C LEU A 134 7.50 1.56 -10.34
N LEU A 135 8.65 1.21 -10.95
CA LEU A 135 8.76 0.05 -11.82
C LEU A 135 8.40 -1.23 -11.07
N ASN A 136 8.90 -1.40 -9.84
CA ASN A 136 8.54 -2.56 -9.02
C ASN A 136 7.02 -2.61 -8.82
N HIS A 137 6.39 -1.52 -8.40
CA HIS A 137 4.92 -1.46 -8.27
C HIS A 137 4.21 -1.82 -9.58
N LEU A 138 4.57 -1.20 -10.71
CA LEU A 138 3.93 -1.49 -11.99
C LEU A 138 4.12 -2.94 -12.45
N GLN A 139 5.21 -3.61 -12.06
CA GLN A 139 5.47 -5.01 -12.41
C GLN A 139 4.77 -6.01 -11.50
N THR A 140 4.67 -5.71 -10.21
CA THR A 140 4.25 -6.69 -9.18
C THR A 140 2.95 -6.32 -8.49
N GLY A 141 2.46 -5.08 -8.57
CA GLY A 141 1.42 -4.56 -7.69
C GLY A 141 1.91 -4.24 -6.27
N THR A 142 3.21 -4.32 -5.98
CA THR A 142 3.73 -4.02 -4.62
C THR A 142 3.27 -2.63 -4.18
N PRO A 143 2.68 -2.46 -2.97
CA PRO A 143 2.10 -1.21 -2.54
C PRO A 143 3.10 -0.07 -2.55
N LEU A 144 2.60 1.11 -2.88
CA LEU A 144 3.34 2.35 -2.78
C LEU A 144 3.07 3.04 -1.44
N PRO A 145 3.98 3.93 -0.99
CA PRO A 145 3.66 4.82 0.13
C PRO A 145 2.45 5.70 -0.21
N GLU A 146 1.88 6.33 0.82
CA GLU A 146 0.74 7.22 0.68
C GLU A 146 1.03 8.36 -0.30
N LYS A 147 0.06 8.63 -1.20
CA LYS A 147 0.11 9.67 -2.24
C LYS A 147 1.44 9.70 -3.01
N PRO A 148 1.80 8.63 -3.71
CA PRO A 148 3.10 8.54 -4.39
C PRO A 148 3.18 9.50 -5.58
N ILE A 149 4.37 10.05 -5.85
CA ILE A 149 4.64 10.90 -7.03
C ILE A 149 6.07 10.65 -7.55
N LEU A 150 6.26 10.59 -8.86
CA LEU A 150 7.60 10.55 -9.46
C LEU A 150 7.93 11.92 -10.07
N LEU A 151 9.11 12.46 -9.75
CA LEU A 151 9.62 13.69 -10.34
C LEU A 151 10.65 13.36 -11.43
N THR A 152 10.50 13.94 -12.61
CA THR A 152 11.42 13.73 -13.74
C THR A 152 11.89 15.07 -14.31
N PHE A 153 13.18 15.16 -14.64
CA PHE A 153 13.83 16.34 -15.22
C PHE A 153 14.53 15.94 -16.52
N ASP A 154 14.07 16.46 -17.65
CA ASP A 154 14.57 16.07 -18.96
C ASP A 154 15.66 17.03 -19.47
N ASP A 155 16.48 16.52 -20.38
CA ASP A 155 17.53 17.19 -21.17
C ASP A 155 18.90 17.38 -20.53
N GLY A 156 19.06 17.25 -19.20
CA GLY A 156 20.37 17.46 -18.55
C GLY A 156 20.86 18.92 -18.57
N TYR A 157 19.96 19.89 -18.34
CA TYR A 157 20.32 21.30 -18.20
C TYR A 157 21.17 21.57 -16.95
N GLY A 158 22.03 22.58 -16.99
CA GLY A 158 22.88 23.00 -15.85
C GLY A 158 22.07 23.42 -14.62
N GLY A 159 20.83 23.89 -14.81
CA GLY A 159 19.89 24.17 -13.74
C GLY A 159 19.55 22.95 -12.87
N HIS A 160 19.64 21.75 -13.43
CA HIS A 160 19.44 20.48 -12.71
C HIS A 160 20.45 20.32 -11.57
N TYR A 161 21.74 20.54 -11.86
CA TYR A 161 22.77 20.46 -10.82
C TYR A 161 22.73 21.69 -9.89
N LYS A 162 22.55 22.88 -10.45
CA LYS A 162 22.65 24.14 -9.69
C LYS A 162 21.48 24.37 -8.74
N TYR A 163 20.25 24.03 -9.14
CA TYR A 163 19.03 24.37 -8.41
C TYR A 163 18.24 23.14 -7.95
N VAL A 164 18.05 22.14 -8.83
CA VAL A 164 17.23 20.95 -8.49
C VAL A 164 17.93 20.08 -7.44
N TYR A 165 19.17 19.68 -7.69
CA TYR A 165 19.88 18.72 -6.86
C TYR A 165 20.04 19.16 -5.39
N PRO A 166 20.35 20.43 -5.07
CA PRO A 166 20.32 20.92 -3.69
C PRO A 166 18.94 20.86 -3.03
N LEU A 167 17.86 21.12 -3.79
CA LEU A 167 16.50 21.02 -3.27
C LEU A 167 16.08 19.57 -3.02
N LEU A 168 16.43 18.63 -3.91
CA LEU A 168 16.21 17.19 -3.66
C LEU A 168 16.86 16.77 -2.33
N LYS A 169 18.11 17.19 -2.10
CA LYS A 169 18.83 16.93 -0.84
C LYS A 169 18.22 17.60 0.38
N LYS A 170 17.62 18.78 0.24
CA LYS A 170 16.95 19.53 1.32
C LYS A 170 15.63 18.88 1.73
N TYR A 171 14.86 18.38 0.76
CA TYR A 171 13.54 17.77 0.99
C TYR A 171 13.60 16.24 1.11
N ASN A 172 14.76 15.64 0.84
CA ASN A 172 14.93 14.18 0.72
C ASN A 172 14.03 13.55 -0.35
N TYR A 173 13.90 14.22 -1.49
CA TYR A 173 13.03 13.79 -2.60
C TYR A 173 13.83 13.05 -3.67
N PRO A 174 13.48 11.81 -4.02
CA PRO A 174 14.04 11.17 -5.20
C PRO A 174 13.47 11.78 -6.49
N ALA A 175 14.28 11.77 -7.55
CA ALA A 175 13.92 12.20 -8.89
C ALA A 175 14.71 11.44 -9.97
N THR A 176 14.19 11.47 -11.20
CA THR A 176 14.84 10.92 -12.39
C THR A 176 15.33 12.04 -13.30
N PHE A 177 16.53 11.91 -13.85
CA PHE A 177 17.09 12.85 -14.81
C PHE A 177 17.31 12.13 -16.14
N SER A 178 16.62 12.59 -17.19
CA SER A 178 16.74 12.04 -18.55
C SER A 178 17.84 12.81 -19.29
N ILE A 179 18.93 12.13 -19.64
CA ILE A 179 20.13 12.77 -20.19
C ILE A 179 20.29 12.41 -21.67
N TYR A 180 20.36 13.41 -22.55
CA TYR A 180 20.84 13.21 -23.93
C TYR A 180 22.30 13.61 -24.03
N THR A 181 23.14 12.67 -24.47
CA THR A 181 24.59 12.72 -24.20
C THR A 181 25.31 13.83 -24.95
N ASN A 182 24.89 14.18 -26.17
CA ASN A 182 25.58 15.22 -26.95
C ASN A 182 25.51 16.60 -26.27
N LYS A 183 24.44 16.90 -25.51
CA LYS A 183 24.33 18.19 -24.81
C LYS A 183 25.48 18.45 -23.85
N MET A 184 26.06 17.38 -23.32
CA MET A 184 27.14 17.46 -22.33
C MET A 184 28.52 17.65 -22.97
N GLU A 185 28.62 17.47 -24.30
CA GLU A 185 29.88 17.56 -25.04
C GLU A 185 29.95 18.80 -25.94
N ILE A 186 28.81 19.45 -26.21
CA ILE A 186 28.74 20.65 -27.05
C ILE A 186 28.23 21.86 -26.27
N THR A 187 28.69 23.05 -26.65
CA THR A 187 28.10 24.30 -26.16
C THR A 187 26.76 24.52 -26.84
N THR A 188 25.68 24.59 -26.07
CA THR A 188 24.35 24.98 -26.56
C THR A 188 23.99 26.38 -26.07
N GLY A 189 22.83 26.92 -26.48
CA GLY A 189 22.33 28.21 -25.98
C GLY A 189 22.08 28.23 -24.46
N ARG A 190 21.90 27.06 -23.85
CA ARG A 190 21.76 26.90 -22.40
C ARG A 190 22.86 26.01 -21.83
N THR A 191 23.24 26.25 -20.57
CA THR A 191 24.24 25.42 -19.89
C THR A 191 23.72 24.01 -19.67
N SER A 192 24.62 23.03 -19.70
CA SER A 192 24.34 21.61 -19.40
C SER A 192 25.00 21.21 -18.09
N VAL A 193 24.54 20.11 -17.48
CA VAL A 193 25.34 19.45 -16.43
C VAL A 193 26.65 18.93 -17.02
N THR A 194 27.75 19.03 -16.28
CA THR A 194 29.03 18.40 -16.70
C THR A 194 29.04 16.91 -16.37
N TRP A 195 29.95 16.15 -16.95
CA TRP A 195 30.10 14.72 -16.62
C TRP A 195 30.45 14.50 -15.15
N GLU A 196 31.29 15.35 -14.56
CA GLU A 196 31.66 15.28 -13.13
C GLU A 196 30.45 15.56 -12.24
N GLN A 197 29.64 16.57 -12.59
CA GLN A 197 28.40 16.89 -11.89
C GLN A 197 27.38 15.75 -11.98
N LEU A 198 27.22 15.17 -13.18
CA LEU A 198 26.33 14.04 -13.39
C LEU A 198 26.79 12.79 -12.63
N GLN A 199 28.11 12.53 -12.57
CA GLN A 199 28.67 11.47 -11.75
C GLN A 199 28.40 11.68 -10.26
N GLU A 200 28.56 12.91 -9.75
CA GLU A 200 28.19 13.24 -8.36
C GLU A 200 26.71 12.96 -8.11
N MET A 201 25.84 13.43 -9.00
CA MET A 201 24.40 13.21 -8.90
C MET A 201 24.07 11.72 -8.94
N ALA A 202 24.61 10.96 -9.89
CA ALA A 202 24.36 9.52 -10.04
C ALA A 202 24.81 8.69 -8.81
N ASN A 203 25.85 9.16 -8.11
CA ASN A 203 26.30 8.57 -6.86
C ASN A 203 25.37 8.90 -5.69
N ASP A 204 24.45 9.86 -5.83
CA ASP A 204 23.47 10.17 -4.81
C ASP A 204 22.27 9.21 -4.88
N PRO A 205 21.83 8.68 -3.74
CA PRO A 205 20.54 8.04 -3.62
C PRO A 205 19.29 8.55 -4.31
N LEU A 206 19.17 9.86 -4.33
CA LEU A 206 17.94 10.55 -4.70
C LEU A 206 17.84 10.66 -6.21
N VAL A 207 18.87 10.26 -6.93
CA VAL A 207 18.99 10.47 -8.36
C VAL A 207 18.91 9.12 -9.06
N THR A 208 18.01 9.04 -10.02
CA THR A 208 18.00 8.00 -11.06
C THR A 208 18.39 8.64 -12.38
N ILE A 209 19.33 8.05 -13.12
CA ILE A 209 19.68 8.51 -14.47
C ILE A 209 18.95 7.65 -15.50
N ALA A 210 18.25 8.31 -16.42
CA ALA A 210 17.63 7.72 -17.59
C ALA A 210 18.34 8.22 -18.86
N SER A 211 18.36 7.40 -19.91
CA SER A 211 18.85 7.85 -21.23
C SER A 211 17.75 8.61 -21.96
N HIS A 212 18.13 9.67 -22.67
CA HIS A 212 17.24 10.51 -23.47
C HIS A 212 17.72 10.64 -24.91
N SER A 213 18.25 9.56 -25.48
CA SER A 213 18.96 9.50 -26.77
C SER A 213 20.35 10.15 -26.77
N ILE A 214 21.01 10.24 -27.92
CA ILE A 214 22.29 10.93 -28.07
C ILE A 214 22.05 12.40 -28.38
N SER A 215 21.29 12.67 -29.45
CA SER A 215 21.19 14.00 -30.06
C SER A 215 19.86 14.70 -29.81
N HIS A 216 18.91 14.04 -29.13
CA HIS A 216 17.53 14.48 -28.96
C HIS A 216 16.82 14.76 -30.31
N PRO A 217 16.59 13.72 -31.15
CA PRO A 217 15.83 13.86 -32.39
C PRO A 217 14.40 14.38 -32.16
N ASN A 218 13.90 15.25 -33.05
CA ASN A 218 12.52 15.75 -32.99
C ASN A 218 11.46 14.65 -33.23
N ASP A 219 11.87 13.52 -33.80
CA ASP A 219 11.02 12.35 -33.98
C ASP A 219 11.88 11.10 -34.23
N LEU A 220 11.93 10.16 -33.28
CA LEU A 220 12.66 8.91 -33.45
C LEU A 220 12.08 8.03 -34.58
N ARG A 221 10.80 8.23 -34.94
CA ARG A 221 10.10 7.42 -35.95
C ARG A 221 10.58 7.74 -37.36
N GLU A 222 11.11 8.93 -37.59
CA GLU A 222 11.60 9.40 -38.89
C GLU A 222 13.04 8.95 -39.18
N LEU A 223 13.75 8.40 -38.19
CA LEU A 223 15.12 7.95 -38.33
C LEU A 223 15.23 6.62 -39.08
N SER A 224 16.32 6.48 -39.84
CA SER A 224 16.76 5.18 -40.36
C SER A 224 16.99 4.18 -39.23
N ASP A 225 16.95 2.88 -39.51
CA ASP A 225 17.20 1.86 -38.48
C ASP A 225 18.61 1.96 -37.89
N GLN A 226 19.59 2.39 -38.68
CA GLN A 226 20.97 2.60 -38.23
C GLN A 226 21.05 3.77 -37.25
N ASP A 227 20.45 4.91 -37.59
CA ASP A 227 20.47 6.10 -36.73
C ASP A 227 19.64 5.89 -35.46
N LEU A 228 18.48 5.24 -35.58
CA LEU A 228 17.65 4.88 -34.43
C LEU A 228 18.40 3.96 -33.46
N LYS A 229 19.12 2.95 -34.00
CA LYS A 229 19.93 2.05 -33.18
C LYS A 229 21.04 2.81 -32.47
N LYS A 230 21.72 3.72 -33.18
CA LYS A 230 22.74 4.60 -32.59
C LYS A 230 22.16 5.42 -31.44
N GLU A 231 21.08 6.16 -31.68
CA GLU A 231 20.41 7.01 -30.68
C GLU A 231 20.02 6.25 -29.41
N ILE A 232 19.58 4.99 -29.54
CA ILE A 232 19.11 4.18 -28.41
C ILE A 232 20.24 3.39 -27.73
N PHE A 233 21.06 2.64 -28.48
CA PHE A 233 22.05 1.74 -27.90
C PHE A 233 23.30 2.49 -27.44
N ASP A 234 23.82 3.40 -28.26
CA ASP A 234 25.08 4.06 -27.95
C ASP A 234 24.89 5.09 -26.83
N SER A 235 23.72 5.77 -26.74
CA SER A 235 23.42 6.64 -25.60
C SER A 235 23.47 5.90 -24.27
N LYS A 236 22.91 4.67 -24.22
CA LYS A 236 23.03 3.78 -23.06
C LYS A 236 24.49 3.47 -22.76
N ALA A 237 25.23 2.98 -23.75
CA ALA A 237 26.62 2.55 -23.58
C ALA A 237 27.53 3.71 -23.13
N ILE A 238 27.33 4.91 -23.67
CA ILE A 238 28.06 6.12 -23.27
C ILE A 238 27.79 6.43 -21.79
N LEU A 239 26.52 6.50 -21.39
CA LEU A 239 26.15 6.79 -20.00
C LEU A 239 26.68 5.71 -19.04
N GLU A 240 26.52 4.43 -19.36
CA GLU A 240 27.01 3.32 -18.53
C GLU A 240 28.53 3.35 -18.38
N LYS A 241 29.26 3.60 -19.48
CA LYS A 241 30.73 3.71 -19.48
C LYS A 241 31.21 4.91 -18.67
N ARG A 242 30.57 6.07 -18.82
CA ARG A 242 30.96 7.31 -18.15
C ARG A 242 30.63 7.29 -16.67
N LEU A 243 29.49 6.69 -16.29
CA LEU A 243 28.96 6.75 -14.93
C LEU A 243 29.27 5.52 -14.07
N GLY A 244 29.64 4.39 -14.69
CA GLY A 244 29.90 3.13 -13.99
C GLY A 244 28.65 2.49 -13.36
N ILE A 245 27.46 2.86 -13.82
CA ILE A 245 26.16 2.34 -13.35
C ILE A 245 25.34 1.81 -14.52
N ALA A 246 24.42 0.87 -14.26
CA ALA A 246 23.49 0.39 -15.27
C ALA A 246 22.40 1.43 -15.57
N ILE A 247 22.14 1.68 -16.85
CA ILE A 247 21.08 2.60 -17.30
C ILE A 247 19.86 1.78 -17.69
N LYS A 248 18.87 1.80 -16.80
CA LYS A 248 17.67 0.95 -16.90
C LYS A 248 16.52 1.59 -17.66
N TYR A 249 16.49 2.93 -17.75
CA TYR A 249 15.31 3.67 -18.21
C TYR A 249 15.63 4.51 -19.44
N PHE A 250 14.63 4.65 -20.31
CA PHE A 250 14.67 5.52 -21.47
C PHE A 250 13.55 6.57 -21.40
N THR A 251 13.77 7.74 -21.95
CA THR A 251 12.74 8.76 -22.13
C THR A 251 12.71 9.11 -23.61
N TYR A 252 11.55 9.01 -24.27
CA TYR A 252 11.45 9.33 -25.70
C TYR A 252 11.57 10.85 -25.89
N PRO A 253 12.52 11.36 -26.70
CA PRO A 253 12.56 12.76 -27.12
C PRO A 253 11.19 13.19 -27.66
N VAL A 254 10.69 14.32 -27.15
CA VAL A 254 9.35 14.87 -27.43
C VAL A 254 8.17 13.89 -27.29
N GLY A 255 8.36 12.75 -26.61
CA GLY A 255 7.33 11.74 -26.36
C GLY A 255 6.95 10.86 -27.56
N LYS A 256 7.54 11.06 -28.75
CA LYS A 256 7.11 10.36 -29.98
C LYS A 256 7.79 9.02 -30.15
N HIS A 257 6.99 7.96 -30.29
CA HIS A 257 7.46 6.60 -30.59
C HIS A 257 6.37 5.81 -31.34
N ASP A 258 6.79 4.70 -31.93
CA ASP A 258 5.92 3.68 -32.51
C ASP A 258 6.44 2.29 -32.10
N GLN A 259 5.82 1.23 -32.59
CA GLN A 259 6.27 -0.13 -32.25
C GLN A 259 7.70 -0.43 -32.70
N ARG A 260 8.17 0.15 -33.82
CA ARG A 260 9.55 -0.01 -34.30
C ARG A 260 10.54 0.58 -33.29
N VAL A 261 10.27 1.79 -32.81
CA VAL A 261 11.08 2.46 -31.78
C VAL A 261 11.04 1.69 -30.46
N ARG A 262 9.86 1.27 -29.98
CA ARG A 262 9.72 0.49 -28.73
C ARG A 262 10.48 -0.83 -28.77
N GLU A 263 10.49 -1.51 -29.92
CA GLU A 263 11.26 -2.75 -30.09
C GLU A 263 12.78 -2.52 -30.02
N GLN A 264 13.29 -1.37 -30.50
CA GLN A 264 14.71 -1.04 -30.32
C GLN A 264 15.06 -0.72 -28.86
N VAL A 265 14.20 0.02 -28.15
CA VAL A 265 14.35 0.27 -26.70
C VAL A 265 14.37 -1.05 -25.91
N LYS A 266 13.47 -1.97 -26.25
CA LYS A 266 13.45 -3.33 -25.71
C LYS A 266 14.73 -4.10 -25.99
N LYS A 267 15.21 -4.12 -27.24
CA LYS A 267 16.45 -4.82 -27.62
C LYS A 267 17.70 -4.23 -26.96
N ALA A 268 17.70 -2.93 -26.67
CA ALA A 268 18.76 -2.26 -25.90
C ALA A 268 18.73 -2.58 -24.40
N GLY A 269 17.75 -3.38 -23.94
CA GLY A 269 17.67 -3.87 -22.57
C GLY A 269 17.20 -2.83 -21.56
N TYR A 270 16.53 -1.76 -22.01
CA TYR A 270 15.81 -0.88 -21.09
C TYR A 270 14.63 -1.61 -20.46
N LYS A 271 14.36 -1.32 -19.18
CA LYS A 271 13.32 -1.96 -18.38
C LYS A 271 11.98 -1.23 -18.44
N ALA A 272 12.02 0.08 -18.65
CA ALA A 272 10.85 0.91 -18.86
C ALA A 272 11.21 2.16 -19.66
N ALA A 273 10.20 2.79 -20.26
CA ALA A 273 10.37 4.05 -20.95
C ALA A 273 9.25 5.05 -20.66
N LEU A 274 9.62 6.32 -20.57
CA LEU A 274 8.72 7.45 -20.34
C LEU A 274 8.35 8.13 -21.66
N GLU A 275 7.06 8.46 -21.81
CA GLU A 275 6.53 9.20 -22.94
C GLU A 275 5.94 10.55 -22.53
N MET A 276 5.45 11.30 -23.52
CA MET A 276 4.55 12.42 -23.35
C MET A 276 3.51 12.36 -24.47
N LYS A 277 2.23 12.42 -24.11
CA LYS A 277 1.12 12.52 -25.05
C LYS A 277 0.66 13.99 -25.10
N ASN A 278 0.40 14.50 -26.31
CA ASN A 278 0.00 15.91 -26.50
C ASN A 278 -1.36 16.25 -25.88
N ASN A 279 -2.26 15.27 -25.73
CA ASN A 279 -3.68 15.52 -25.44
C ASN A 279 -4.20 14.79 -24.19
N ASN A 280 -3.46 13.81 -23.69
CA ASN A 280 -3.80 13.00 -22.52
C ASN A 280 -2.59 12.97 -21.59
N THR A 281 -2.79 13.28 -20.33
CA THR A 281 -1.78 13.04 -19.31
C THR A 281 -2.38 12.00 -18.37
N ASP A 282 -1.98 10.76 -18.55
CA ASP A 282 -2.50 9.60 -17.84
C ASP A 282 -1.62 9.31 -16.61
N PHE A 283 -2.18 8.67 -15.58
CA PHE A 283 -1.40 8.16 -14.46
C PHE A 283 -0.55 6.96 -14.90
N ALA A 284 0.50 6.63 -14.13
CA ALA A 284 1.42 5.56 -14.51
C ALA A 284 0.73 4.19 -14.70
N GLY A 285 -0.27 3.86 -13.88
CA GLY A 285 -1.05 2.62 -13.99
C GLY A 285 -1.98 2.56 -15.21
N GLU A 286 -2.35 3.71 -15.77
CA GLU A 286 -3.23 3.86 -16.94
C GLU A 286 -2.46 3.79 -18.26
N SER A 287 -1.13 3.69 -18.20
CA SER A 287 -0.29 3.57 -19.38
C SER A 287 -0.51 2.25 -20.12
N GLU A 288 -0.23 2.22 -21.43
CA GLU A 288 -0.38 1.01 -22.26
C GLU A 288 0.45 -0.13 -21.67
N ASN A 289 1.75 0.13 -21.45
CA ASN A 289 2.70 -0.82 -20.90
C ASN A 289 3.93 -0.10 -20.31
N LEU A 290 4.87 -0.87 -19.75
CA LEU A 290 6.11 -0.36 -19.15
C LEU A 290 7.05 0.36 -20.14
N LEU A 291 6.87 0.19 -21.46
CA LEU A 291 7.66 0.86 -22.49
C LEU A 291 7.02 2.16 -23.00
N SER A 292 5.94 2.63 -22.37
CA SER A 292 5.17 3.82 -22.78
C SER A 292 4.48 4.47 -21.59
N ILE A 293 5.22 4.68 -20.49
CA ILE A 293 4.65 5.21 -19.26
C ILE A 293 4.43 6.72 -19.39
N ALA A 294 3.17 7.14 -19.27
CA ALA A 294 2.73 8.51 -19.47
C ALA A 294 3.18 9.44 -18.33
N ARG A 295 3.26 10.74 -18.65
CA ARG A 295 3.67 11.80 -17.72
C ARG A 295 2.81 13.03 -17.88
N PHE A 296 2.77 13.83 -16.81
CA PHE A 296 2.15 15.14 -16.77
C PHE A 296 3.23 16.22 -16.90
N GLY A 297 2.93 17.28 -17.65
CA GLY A 297 3.73 18.51 -17.58
C GLY A 297 3.61 19.15 -16.19
N GLN A 298 4.68 19.81 -15.73
CA GLN A 298 4.75 20.42 -14.40
C GLN A 298 3.60 21.37 -14.05
N SER A 299 2.97 22.03 -15.04
CA SER A 299 1.81 22.91 -14.83
C SER A 299 0.57 22.19 -14.27
N ARG A 300 0.52 20.86 -14.32
CA ARG A 300 -0.58 20.04 -13.77
C ARG A 300 -0.34 19.59 -12.33
N LEU A 301 0.80 19.90 -11.72
CA LEU A 301 1.22 19.37 -10.42
C LEU A 301 0.11 19.45 -9.36
N GLU A 302 -0.48 20.62 -9.15
CA GLU A 302 -1.48 20.80 -8.09
C GLU A 302 -2.74 19.96 -8.33
N THR A 303 -3.19 19.85 -9.59
CA THR A 303 -4.37 19.05 -9.95
C THR A 303 -4.15 17.55 -9.76
N VAL A 304 -2.95 17.05 -10.09
CA VAL A 304 -2.65 15.62 -9.99
C VAL A 304 -2.29 15.19 -8.57
N LEU A 305 -1.76 16.09 -7.74
CA LEU A 305 -1.47 15.81 -6.34
C LEU A 305 -2.72 15.46 -5.53
N LEU A 306 -3.86 16.07 -5.86
CA LEU A 306 -5.14 15.76 -5.21
C LEU A 306 -5.63 14.33 -5.52
N GLN A 307 -5.21 13.78 -6.66
CA GLN A 307 -5.63 12.47 -7.15
C GLN A 307 -4.60 11.37 -6.85
N ALA A 308 -3.41 11.73 -6.37
CA ALA A 308 -2.32 10.80 -6.15
C ALA A 308 -2.72 9.71 -5.14
N TRP A 309 -2.69 8.45 -5.56
CA TRP A 309 -3.11 7.32 -4.74
C TRP A 309 -2.32 6.05 -5.09
N GLY A 310 -1.83 5.33 -4.07
CA GLY A 310 -0.94 4.19 -4.21
C GLY A 310 -1.61 2.83 -4.46
N GLY A 311 -2.93 2.82 -4.66
CA GLY A 311 -3.74 1.61 -4.83
C GLY A 311 -4.13 0.94 -3.50
N HIS A 312 -4.88 -0.17 -3.61
CA HIS A 312 -5.32 -0.97 -2.47
C HIS A 312 -4.16 -1.72 -1.81
N PRO A 313 -4.28 -2.13 -0.54
CA PRO A 313 -3.32 -3.04 0.06
C PRO A 313 -3.35 -4.40 -0.65
N LEU A 314 -2.25 -5.17 -0.56
CA LEU A 314 -2.11 -6.41 -1.33
C LEU A 314 -3.12 -7.47 -0.91
N PRO A 315 -3.72 -8.19 -1.87
CA PRO A 315 -4.38 -9.46 -1.60
C PRO A 315 -3.46 -10.43 -0.87
N ARG A 316 -3.93 -11.03 0.23
CA ARG A 316 -3.21 -12.15 0.86
C ARG A 316 -3.38 -13.41 0.00
N GLN A 317 -2.27 -13.96 -0.51
CA GLN A 317 -2.31 -15.11 -1.43
C GLN A 317 -2.87 -16.38 -0.81
N ASP A 318 -2.70 -16.55 0.51
CA ASP A 318 -3.27 -17.67 1.27
C ASP A 318 -4.74 -17.44 1.66
N GLY A 319 -5.32 -16.29 1.31
CA GLY A 319 -6.65 -15.87 1.70
C GLY A 319 -6.83 -15.65 3.20
N SER A 320 -5.76 -15.69 4.00
CA SER A 320 -5.81 -15.57 5.46
C SER A 320 -6.06 -14.14 5.91
N TYR A 321 -6.23 -13.96 7.22
CA TYR A 321 -6.55 -12.69 7.83
C TYR A 321 -5.34 -12.07 8.53
N ASN A 322 -5.32 -10.74 8.68
CA ASN A 322 -4.29 -10.00 9.38
C ASN A 322 -4.89 -9.04 10.40
N PHE A 323 -5.03 -9.51 11.65
CA PHE A 323 -5.58 -8.72 12.76
C PHE A 323 -4.50 -8.02 13.59
N ASN A 324 -3.25 -8.05 13.14
CA ASN A 324 -2.11 -7.51 13.88
C ASN A 324 -1.67 -6.12 13.40
N THR A 325 -2.39 -5.53 12.44
CA THR A 325 -2.08 -4.18 11.96
C THR A 325 -2.66 -3.10 12.87
N PRO A 326 -2.00 -1.94 13.01
CA PRO A 326 -2.57 -0.80 13.73
C PRO A 326 -3.93 -0.39 13.17
N ILE A 327 -4.82 0.07 14.05
CA ILE A 327 -6.13 0.59 13.68
C ILE A 327 -5.94 1.96 13.04
N ARG A 328 -6.44 2.14 11.81
CA ARG A 328 -6.32 3.38 11.04
C ARG A 328 -7.67 3.78 10.47
N LYS A 329 -8.02 5.05 10.64
CA LYS A 329 -9.14 5.69 9.95
C LYS A 329 -8.69 6.21 8.59
N SER A 330 -9.51 6.02 7.57
CA SER A 330 -9.40 6.71 6.29
C SER A 330 -10.78 7.09 5.76
N THR A 331 -10.81 8.10 4.90
CA THR A 331 -12.01 8.52 4.18
C THR A 331 -11.75 8.34 2.69
N HIS A 332 -12.71 7.77 1.98
CA HIS A 332 -12.63 7.50 0.56
C HIS A 332 -13.79 8.18 -0.15
N GLU A 333 -13.49 8.83 -1.27
CA GLU A 333 -14.46 9.42 -2.17
C GLU A 333 -14.51 8.58 -3.45
N VAL A 334 -15.68 8.03 -3.74
CA VAL A 334 -15.97 7.25 -4.96
C VAL A 334 -17.12 7.95 -5.69
N GLY A 335 -16.79 8.59 -6.82
CA GLY A 335 -17.73 9.47 -7.51
C GLY A 335 -18.21 10.62 -6.60
N ARG A 336 -19.50 10.62 -6.26
CA ARG A 336 -20.11 11.61 -5.35
C ARG A 336 -20.27 11.09 -3.91
N HIS A 337 -19.82 9.86 -3.65
CA HIS A 337 -20.09 9.16 -2.40
C HIS A 337 -18.84 9.17 -1.52
N GLU A 338 -18.99 9.67 -0.31
CA GLU A 338 -17.97 9.62 0.73
C GLU A 338 -18.27 8.45 1.69
N VAL A 339 -17.25 7.64 1.99
CA VAL A 339 -17.28 6.60 3.02
C VAL A 339 -16.12 6.78 4.00
N THR A 340 -16.38 6.63 5.29
CA THR A 340 -15.34 6.58 6.32
C THR A 340 -15.15 5.14 6.75
N ILE A 341 -13.92 4.65 6.67
CA ILE A 341 -13.54 3.29 7.04
C ILE A 341 -12.49 3.31 8.14
N ILE A 342 -12.54 2.31 9.00
CA ILE A 342 -11.53 2.07 10.02
C ILE A 342 -11.06 0.63 9.84
N THR A 343 -9.77 0.48 9.56
CA THR A 343 -9.14 -0.79 9.19
C THR A 343 -8.13 -1.23 10.23
N GLY A 344 -7.99 -2.53 10.44
CA GLY A 344 -6.96 -3.13 11.29
C GLY A 344 -7.47 -3.51 12.67
N GLY A 345 -6.54 -3.85 13.57
CA GLY A 345 -6.87 -4.35 14.90
C GLY A 345 -7.55 -5.71 14.89
N ARG A 346 -8.10 -6.08 16.03
CA ARG A 346 -8.83 -7.34 16.24
C ARG A 346 -10.32 -7.05 16.41
N PRO A 347 -11.18 -7.69 15.60
CA PRO A 347 -12.61 -7.54 15.79
C PRO A 347 -13.11 -8.35 16.96
N LYS A 348 -14.02 -7.73 17.69
CA LYS A 348 -14.86 -8.37 18.69
C LYS A 348 -16.22 -7.72 18.65
N THR A 349 -17.23 -8.40 19.17
CA THR A 349 -18.55 -7.83 19.37
C THR A 349 -18.84 -7.63 20.84
N ILE A 350 -19.63 -6.60 21.14
CA ILE A 350 -20.14 -6.35 22.50
C ILE A 350 -21.65 -6.34 22.41
N HIS A 351 -22.30 -7.16 23.22
CA HIS A 351 -23.75 -7.15 23.44
C HIS A 351 -24.02 -6.51 24.80
N ALA A 352 -24.63 -5.33 24.77
CA ALA A 352 -25.04 -4.59 25.96
C ALA A 352 -26.38 -5.11 26.51
N ASP A 353 -26.62 -4.85 27.79
CA ASP A 353 -27.85 -5.25 28.50
C ASP A 353 -29.08 -4.40 28.10
N SER A 354 -28.83 -3.25 27.49
CA SER A 354 -29.81 -2.32 26.96
C SER A 354 -29.30 -1.66 25.67
N ARG A 355 -30.06 -0.71 25.15
CA ARG A 355 -29.67 0.08 23.99
C ARG A 355 -28.97 1.35 24.45
N TYR A 356 -27.73 1.53 24.03
CA TYR A 356 -26.90 2.69 24.34
C TYR A 356 -26.28 3.26 23.06
N GLN A 357 -25.70 4.46 23.15
CA GLN A 357 -24.86 4.97 22.09
C GLN A 357 -23.60 4.10 21.95
N VAL A 358 -23.02 4.07 20.75
CA VAL A 358 -21.85 3.21 20.47
C VAL A 358 -20.68 3.58 21.37
N GLU A 359 -20.48 4.87 21.63
CA GLU A 359 -19.44 5.40 22.53
C GLU A 359 -19.65 4.94 23.99
N GLU A 360 -20.88 4.85 24.45
CA GLU A 360 -21.23 4.38 25.81
C GLU A 360 -20.96 2.87 25.93
N ILE A 361 -21.25 2.08 24.89
CA ILE A 361 -21.04 0.62 24.91
C ILE A 361 -19.55 0.27 25.00
N ILE A 362 -18.69 1.04 24.34
CA ILE A 362 -17.25 0.80 24.34
C ILE A 362 -16.51 1.52 25.47
N GLU A 363 -17.21 2.35 26.25
CA GLU A 363 -16.64 3.06 27.38
C GLU A 363 -16.05 2.06 28.39
N GLY A 364 -14.86 2.37 28.92
CA GLY A 364 -14.15 1.47 29.83
C GLY A 364 -13.53 0.23 29.18
N THR A 365 -13.72 0.01 27.88
CA THR A 365 -13.03 -1.04 27.12
C THR A 365 -11.72 -0.56 26.50
N GLN A 366 -10.94 -1.48 25.95
CA GLN A 366 -9.74 -1.15 25.16
C GLN A 366 -10.03 -0.94 23.66
N ALA A 367 -11.30 -0.95 23.23
CA ALA A 367 -11.65 -0.72 21.83
C ALA A 367 -11.22 0.69 21.41
N GLN A 368 -10.58 0.80 20.25
CA GLN A 368 -10.24 2.11 19.67
C GLN A 368 -11.25 2.58 18.64
N ALA A 369 -12.11 1.67 18.16
CA ALA A 369 -13.14 1.99 17.21
C ALA A 369 -14.32 1.02 17.35
N ALA A 370 -15.53 1.46 17.03
CA ALA A 370 -16.68 0.58 16.92
C ALA A 370 -17.73 1.16 15.98
N VAL A 371 -18.51 0.27 15.38
CA VAL A 371 -19.66 0.57 14.54
C VAL A 371 -20.89 -0.10 15.14
N ASP A 372 -22.08 0.45 14.90
CA ASP A 372 -23.30 -0.26 15.24
C ASP A 372 -23.32 -1.65 14.61
N GLY A 373 -23.68 -2.66 15.40
CA GLY A 373 -23.62 -4.05 14.98
C GLY A 373 -24.90 -4.52 14.30
N ALA A 374 -25.05 -5.86 14.26
CA ALA A 374 -26.09 -6.62 13.57
C ALA A 374 -27.53 -6.04 13.51
N PHE A 375 -28.19 -6.41 12.42
CA PHE A 375 -29.37 -5.78 11.82
C PHE A 375 -30.68 -5.99 12.57
N PHE A 376 -31.33 -4.88 12.93
CA PHE A 376 -32.71 -4.81 13.41
C PHE A 376 -33.65 -4.36 12.29
N SER A 377 -34.53 -5.26 11.86
CA SER A 377 -35.73 -4.88 11.11
C SER A 377 -36.92 -5.73 11.51
N LEU A 378 -37.51 -5.40 12.66
CA LEU A 378 -38.95 -5.33 12.76
C LEU A 378 -39.27 -3.98 13.40
N LYS A 379 -40.17 -3.21 12.78
CA LYS A 379 -40.56 -1.83 13.14
C LYS A 379 -41.02 -1.65 14.60
N TYR A 380 -41.21 -2.75 15.34
CA TYR A 380 -41.83 -2.81 16.66
C TYR A 380 -40.96 -3.48 17.73
N LEU A 381 -39.68 -3.79 17.45
CA LEU A 381 -38.80 -4.39 18.45
C LEU A 381 -38.11 -3.30 19.29
N ASP A 382 -38.69 -3.02 20.46
CA ASP A 382 -38.02 -2.36 21.59
C ASP A 382 -37.21 -3.39 22.42
N SER A 383 -36.69 -4.43 21.77
CA SER A 383 -36.02 -5.57 22.40
C SER A 383 -34.50 -5.43 22.36
N ASN A 384 -33.83 -5.89 23.42
CA ASN A 384 -32.37 -6.02 23.49
C ASN A 384 -31.89 -7.38 22.94
N VAL A 385 -32.81 -8.22 22.47
CA VAL A 385 -32.51 -9.53 21.88
C VAL A 385 -32.13 -9.35 20.41
N LEU A 386 -30.98 -9.89 20.02
CA LEU A 386 -30.56 -9.96 18.63
C LEU A 386 -31.43 -10.96 17.85
N ILE A 387 -31.76 -10.62 16.61
CA ILE A 387 -32.46 -11.53 15.69
C ILE A 387 -31.43 -12.50 15.10
N GLY A 388 -31.72 -13.80 15.11
CA GLY A 388 -30.77 -14.84 14.71
C GLY A 388 -29.84 -15.28 15.85
N PRO A 389 -28.99 -16.28 15.60
CA PRO A 389 -27.98 -16.69 16.55
C PRO A 389 -26.99 -15.55 16.82
N SER A 390 -26.64 -15.37 18.09
CA SER A 390 -25.65 -14.41 18.52
C SER A 390 -24.73 -14.98 19.59
N LEU A 391 -23.46 -14.61 19.51
CA LEU A 391 -22.44 -14.85 20.53
C LEU A 391 -21.60 -13.58 20.61
N SER A 392 -21.35 -13.07 21.81
CA SER A 392 -20.46 -11.93 22.01
C SER A 392 -19.31 -12.30 22.93
N HIS A 393 -18.12 -11.78 22.61
CA HIS A 393 -16.93 -11.94 23.43
C HIS A 393 -17.14 -11.49 24.88
N HIS A 394 -17.99 -10.47 25.11
CA HIS A 394 -18.17 -9.87 26.43
C HIS A 394 -18.98 -10.74 27.39
N ASN A 395 -20.07 -11.36 26.92
CA ASN A 395 -20.96 -12.17 27.76
C ASN A 395 -20.72 -13.69 27.62
N SER A 396 -20.07 -14.15 26.54
CA SER A 396 -19.78 -15.57 26.24
C SER A 396 -20.99 -16.52 26.26
N GLU A 397 -22.20 -15.99 26.32
CA GLU A 397 -23.44 -16.76 26.31
C GLU A 397 -23.99 -16.78 24.89
N PHE A 398 -24.18 -18.00 24.36
CA PHE A 398 -24.77 -18.20 23.06
C PHE A 398 -26.29 -18.07 23.14
N SER A 399 -26.87 -17.22 22.30
CA SER A 399 -28.30 -17.13 22.06
C SER A 399 -28.62 -17.66 20.67
N ALA A 400 -29.60 -18.53 20.55
CA ALA A 400 -30.09 -19.02 19.25
C ALA A 400 -31.04 -18.03 18.55
N GLY A 401 -31.51 -17.01 19.28
CA GLY A 401 -32.57 -16.11 18.82
C GLY A 401 -33.95 -16.77 18.78
N ASN A 402 -34.90 -16.11 18.13
CA ASN A 402 -36.27 -16.61 17.99
C ASN A 402 -36.41 -17.52 16.76
N LYS A 403 -36.72 -18.81 16.98
CA LYS A 403 -36.87 -19.81 15.90
C LYS A 403 -37.92 -19.44 14.83
N GLY A 404 -38.97 -18.71 15.21
CA GLY A 404 -39.98 -18.24 14.27
C GLY A 404 -39.44 -17.16 13.34
N GLU A 405 -38.67 -16.21 13.89
CA GLU A 405 -38.05 -15.10 13.16
C GLU A 405 -36.88 -15.57 12.29
N ASN A 406 -36.12 -16.56 12.76
CA ASN A 406 -34.96 -17.13 12.06
C ASN A 406 -35.32 -17.66 10.65
N LYS A 407 -36.57 -18.06 10.42
CA LYS A 407 -37.06 -18.48 9.09
C LYS A 407 -37.04 -17.37 8.04
N SER A 408 -37.10 -16.11 8.47
CA SER A 408 -37.04 -14.93 7.60
C SER A 408 -35.61 -14.45 7.35
N LEU A 409 -34.61 -15.13 7.93
CA LEU A 409 -33.20 -14.79 7.81
C LEU A 409 -32.42 -15.77 6.91
N VAL A 410 -33.10 -16.74 6.29
CA VAL A 410 -32.46 -17.74 5.43
C VAL A 410 -31.59 -17.04 4.38
N ASP A 411 -30.38 -17.56 4.19
CA ASP A 411 -29.38 -17.03 3.25
C ASP A 411 -28.88 -15.61 3.56
N ARG A 412 -29.18 -15.04 4.74
CA ARG A 412 -28.50 -13.83 5.21
C ARG A 412 -27.09 -14.13 5.71
N PRO A 413 -26.18 -13.14 5.74
CA PRO A 413 -24.82 -13.36 6.21
C PRO A 413 -24.78 -13.66 7.70
N LEU A 414 -24.45 -14.91 8.04
CA LEU A 414 -23.97 -15.26 9.37
C LEU A 414 -22.46 -14.98 9.41
N VAL A 415 -22.07 -14.05 10.29
CA VAL A 415 -20.68 -13.68 10.55
C VAL A 415 -20.20 -14.45 11.75
N LEU A 416 -19.09 -15.17 11.60
CA LEU A 416 -18.40 -15.88 12.68
C LEU A 416 -16.99 -15.32 12.82
N ILE A 417 -16.60 -14.94 14.03
CA ILE A 417 -15.29 -14.36 14.32
C ILE A 417 -14.57 -15.26 15.33
N ALA A 418 -13.31 -15.54 15.05
CA ALA A 418 -12.37 -16.20 15.94
C ALA A 418 -11.14 -15.31 16.13
N TYR A 419 -10.16 -15.79 16.91
CA TYR A 419 -8.97 -15.01 17.26
C TYR A 419 -8.15 -14.52 16.06
N ASP A 420 -8.09 -15.29 14.97
CA ASP A 420 -7.29 -15.03 13.77
C ASP A 420 -8.05 -15.30 12.45
N GLN A 421 -9.35 -15.56 12.54
CA GLN A 421 -10.19 -15.93 11.40
C GLN A 421 -11.56 -15.27 11.47
N VAL A 422 -12.13 -14.98 10.30
CA VAL A 422 -13.55 -14.66 10.14
C VAL A 422 -14.15 -15.62 9.11
N LYS A 423 -15.42 -15.99 9.25
CA LYS A 423 -16.19 -16.62 8.18
C LYS A 423 -17.50 -15.88 7.96
N PHE A 424 -17.88 -15.77 6.69
CA PHE A 424 -19.18 -15.28 6.25
C PHE A 424 -19.87 -16.47 5.59
N VAL A 425 -20.98 -16.96 6.15
CA VAL A 425 -21.71 -18.12 5.63
C VAL A 425 -23.20 -17.82 5.49
N PRO A 426 -23.90 -18.38 4.49
CA PRO A 426 -25.36 -18.26 4.39
C PRO A 426 -26.02 -18.83 5.64
N PHE A 427 -26.85 -18.04 6.31
CA PHE A 427 -27.54 -18.48 7.51
C PHE A 427 -28.57 -19.57 7.15
N ASN A 428 -28.51 -20.69 7.86
CA ASN A 428 -29.48 -21.77 7.77
C ASN A 428 -30.05 -22.03 9.18
N PRO A 429 -31.33 -21.75 9.42
CA PRO A 429 -31.94 -21.88 10.74
C PRO A 429 -32.03 -23.33 11.24
N GLU A 430 -31.88 -24.33 10.37
CA GLU A 430 -31.85 -25.74 10.75
C GLU A 430 -30.46 -26.25 11.10
N LYS A 431 -29.40 -25.50 10.76
CA LYS A 431 -28.00 -25.91 10.92
C LYS A 431 -27.18 -25.01 11.83
N HIS A 432 -27.65 -23.79 12.12
CA HIS A 432 -26.88 -22.77 12.83
C HIS A 432 -27.61 -22.31 14.10
N ASP A 433 -28.29 -23.23 14.78
CA ASP A 433 -29.14 -22.94 15.96
C ASP A 433 -28.42 -23.24 17.28
N THR A 434 -27.21 -23.82 17.21
CA THR A 434 -26.40 -24.16 18.39
C THR A 434 -24.94 -23.72 18.25
N LEU A 435 -24.28 -23.45 19.39
CA LEU A 435 -22.85 -23.13 19.43
C LEU A 435 -21.97 -24.26 18.90
N THR A 436 -22.37 -25.52 19.08
CA THR A 436 -21.64 -26.68 18.56
C THR A 436 -21.58 -26.65 17.04
N GLU A 437 -22.71 -26.40 16.37
CA GLU A 437 -22.75 -26.29 14.92
C GLU A 437 -21.94 -25.10 14.40
N LEU A 438 -21.96 -23.96 15.09
CA LEU A 438 -21.11 -22.82 14.73
C LEU A 438 -19.62 -23.17 14.83
N ARG A 439 -19.24 -24.01 15.80
CA ARG A 439 -17.87 -24.50 15.98
C ARG A 439 -17.46 -25.53 14.94
N GLU A 440 -18.39 -26.25 14.32
CA GLU A 440 -18.08 -27.10 13.16
C GLU A 440 -17.66 -26.25 11.95
N ILE A 441 -18.22 -25.05 11.81
CA ILE A 441 -17.85 -24.09 10.76
C ILE A 441 -16.55 -23.38 11.12
N LEU A 442 -16.43 -22.89 12.36
CA LEU A 442 -15.28 -22.17 12.87
C LEU A 442 -14.99 -22.58 14.33
N SER A 443 -14.06 -23.51 14.52
CA SER A 443 -13.78 -24.16 15.81
C SER A 443 -13.50 -23.20 16.96
N GLY A 444 -12.85 -22.07 16.68
CA GLY A 444 -12.49 -21.04 17.65
C GLY A 444 -13.46 -19.86 17.72
N VAL A 445 -14.72 -20.01 17.27
CA VAL A 445 -15.69 -18.90 17.26
C VAL A 445 -15.85 -18.29 18.66
N SER A 446 -15.57 -17.00 18.75
CA SER A 446 -15.74 -16.17 19.94
C SER A 446 -16.90 -15.19 19.80
N ASP A 447 -17.27 -14.86 18.56
CA ASP A 447 -18.36 -13.94 18.28
C ASP A 447 -19.14 -14.42 17.05
N ALA A 448 -20.46 -14.23 17.08
CA ALA A 448 -21.35 -14.58 16.00
C ALA A 448 -22.53 -13.61 15.94
N PHE A 449 -22.95 -13.25 14.72
CA PHE A 449 -24.19 -12.51 14.51
C PHE A 449 -24.68 -12.64 13.06
N VAL A 450 -25.98 -12.43 12.84
CA VAL A 450 -26.58 -12.37 11.49
C VAL A 450 -26.67 -10.91 11.02
N ALA A 451 -26.04 -10.60 9.90
CA ALA A 451 -26.08 -9.29 9.25
C ALA A 451 -27.29 -9.16 8.30
N ALA A 452 -27.55 -7.94 7.81
CA ALA A 452 -28.72 -7.67 6.98
C ALA A 452 -28.64 -8.33 5.60
N ALA A 453 -27.52 -8.12 4.92
CA ALA A 453 -27.26 -8.56 3.55
C ALA A 453 -25.76 -8.49 3.24
N TRP A 454 -25.32 -9.25 2.24
CA TRP A 454 -23.99 -9.06 1.65
C TRP A 454 -23.99 -7.81 0.79
N LEU A 455 -23.02 -6.93 1.00
CA LEU A 455 -22.72 -5.78 0.15
C LEU A 455 -21.66 -6.17 -0.88
N VAL A 456 -20.61 -6.84 -0.42
CA VAL A 456 -19.51 -7.38 -1.23
C VAL A 456 -19.27 -8.83 -0.80
N LYS A 457 -19.14 -9.74 -1.76
CA LYS A 457 -18.83 -11.15 -1.54
C LYS A 457 -17.83 -11.59 -2.59
N ASP A 458 -16.74 -12.23 -2.18
CA ASP A 458 -15.68 -12.71 -3.08
C ASP A 458 -15.13 -11.61 -4.01
N ASN A 459 -14.94 -10.39 -3.48
CA ASN A 459 -14.54 -9.18 -4.20
C ASN A 459 -15.55 -8.67 -5.25
N GLN A 460 -16.81 -9.13 -5.20
CA GLN A 460 -17.86 -8.71 -6.13
C GLN A 460 -18.98 -7.96 -5.37
N PRO A 461 -19.39 -6.77 -5.85
CA PRO A 461 -20.57 -6.12 -5.30
C PRO A 461 -21.81 -6.97 -5.59
N GLN A 462 -22.74 -7.03 -4.64
CA GLN A 462 -23.95 -7.84 -4.83
C GLN A 462 -24.98 -7.13 -5.69
N PRO A 463 -25.65 -7.82 -6.63
CA PRO A 463 -26.61 -7.21 -7.54
C PRO A 463 -27.94 -6.93 -6.85
N TYR A 464 -28.69 -5.91 -7.31
CA TYR A 464 -30.01 -5.51 -6.79
C TYR A 464 -30.94 -6.66 -6.33
N ARG A 465 -31.03 -7.74 -7.13
CA ARG A 465 -31.89 -8.91 -6.84
C ARG A 465 -31.59 -9.64 -5.52
N THR A 466 -30.40 -9.47 -4.93
CA THR A 466 -30.04 -10.11 -3.66
C THR A 466 -30.53 -9.34 -2.44
N PHE A 467 -31.14 -8.17 -2.63
CA PHE A 467 -31.63 -7.31 -1.54
C PHE A 467 -33.15 -7.19 -1.49
N THR A 468 -33.88 -7.78 -2.44
CA THR A 468 -35.32 -7.51 -2.63
C THR A 468 -36.21 -7.98 -1.48
N ASP A 469 -35.71 -8.87 -0.64
CA ASP A 469 -36.35 -9.34 0.59
C ASP A 469 -36.05 -8.45 1.82
N LEU A 470 -35.20 -7.44 1.65
CA LEU A 470 -34.75 -6.55 2.71
C LEU A 470 -35.52 -5.24 2.70
N TYR A 471 -36.21 -4.90 3.79
CA TYR A 471 -36.93 -3.64 3.87
C TYR A 471 -36.00 -2.41 3.78
N GLY A 472 -36.28 -1.52 2.82
CA GLY A 472 -35.61 -0.22 2.69
C GLY A 472 -34.15 -0.31 2.24
N PHE A 473 -33.75 -1.37 1.55
CA PHE A 473 -32.42 -1.49 0.95
C PHE A 473 -32.16 -0.42 -0.11
N ASP A 474 -33.20 -0.03 -0.86
CA ASP A 474 -33.22 0.98 -1.92
C ASP A 474 -33.38 2.42 -1.38
N ALA A 475 -33.60 2.56 -0.08
CA ALA A 475 -33.75 3.87 0.55
C ALA A 475 -32.40 4.59 0.67
N MET A 476 -32.39 5.88 0.34
CA MET A 476 -31.23 6.75 0.51
C MET A 476 -30.99 7.05 2.00
N ARG A 477 -30.06 6.32 2.62
CA ARG A 477 -29.73 6.44 4.05
C ARG A 477 -28.22 6.44 4.25
N PHE A 478 -27.79 6.87 5.43
CA PHE A 478 -26.47 6.51 5.90
C PHE A 478 -26.48 5.00 6.18
N ARG A 479 -25.34 4.34 5.98
CA ARG A 479 -25.24 2.88 6.07
C ARG A 479 -23.98 2.48 6.80
N ALA A 480 -24.12 1.60 7.78
CA ALA A 480 -23.04 0.95 8.49
C ALA A 480 -22.72 -0.43 7.90
N PHE A 481 -21.44 -0.79 7.91
CA PHE A 481 -20.99 -2.06 7.40
C PHE A 481 -19.81 -2.63 8.20
N TRP A 482 -19.67 -3.94 8.09
CA TRP A 482 -18.55 -4.73 8.60
C TRP A 482 -17.96 -5.57 7.47
N GLY A 483 -16.65 -5.72 7.41
CA GLY A 483 -16.02 -6.48 6.36
C GLY A 483 -14.55 -6.80 6.57
N ILE A 484 -13.97 -7.39 5.53
CA ILE A 484 -12.55 -7.71 5.40
C ILE A 484 -12.05 -7.11 4.09
N ASN A 485 -10.95 -6.35 4.13
CA ASN A 485 -10.34 -5.83 2.91
C ASN A 485 -9.51 -6.89 2.16
N GLN A 486 -9.05 -6.56 0.96
CA GLN A 486 -8.20 -7.46 0.16
C GLN A 486 -6.97 -7.97 0.93
N ALA A 487 -6.40 -7.17 1.82
CA ALA A 487 -5.27 -7.55 2.67
C ALA A 487 -5.62 -8.41 3.88
N GLY A 488 -6.85 -8.93 3.95
CA GLY A 488 -7.31 -9.77 5.04
C GLY A 488 -7.48 -9.00 6.36
N GLN A 489 -7.49 -7.66 6.33
CA GLN A 489 -7.64 -6.85 7.53
C GLN A 489 -9.12 -6.61 7.82
N PRO A 490 -9.51 -6.54 9.09
CA PRO A 490 -10.86 -6.19 9.45
C PRO A 490 -11.17 -4.73 9.19
N VAL A 491 -12.41 -4.44 8.78
CA VAL A 491 -12.87 -3.10 8.42
C VAL A 491 -14.28 -2.87 8.97
N ILE A 492 -14.44 -1.87 9.83
CA ILE A 492 -15.74 -1.26 10.14
C ILE A 492 -15.86 0.05 9.38
N GLY A 493 -17.08 0.48 9.05
CA GLY A 493 -17.25 1.80 8.45
C GLY A 493 -18.69 2.22 8.27
N VAL A 494 -18.83 3.47 7.82
CA VAL A 494 -20.11 4.09 7.50
C VAL A 494 -20.01 4.90 6.22
N SER A 495 -21.13 5.02 5.52
CA SER A 495 -21.26 6.06 4.50
C SER A 495 -21.46 7.43 5.15
N GLN A 496 -20.75 8.43 4.64
CA GLN A 496 -20.92 9.83 5.01
C GLN A 496 -21.86 10.58 4.06
N THR A 497 -22.26 9.91 2.98
CA THR A 497 -23.35 10.31 2.08
C THR A 497 -24.51 9.33 2.21
N ARG A 498 -25.71 9.79 1.86
CA ARG A 498 -26.88 8.91 1.77
C ARG A 498 -26.84 8.14 0.45
N LEU A 499 -27.04 6.84 0.51
CA LEU A 499 -27.09 5.92 -0.63
C LEU A 499 -27.88 4.66 -0.29
N ASP A 500 -28.29 3.93 -1.32
CA ASP A 500 -28.88 2.60 -1.20
C ASP A 500 -27.80 1.52 -0.99
N ALA A 501 -28.24 0.31 -0.63
CA ALA A 501 -27.35 -0.81 -0.34
C ALA A 501 -26.58 -1.34 -1.55
N VAL A 502 -27.15 -1.24 -2.76
CA VAL A 502 -26.50 -1.72 -4.00
C VAL A 502 -25.33 -0.79 -4.33
N THR A 503 -25.59 0.52 -4.37
CA THR A 503 -24.57 1.54 -4.59
C THR A 503 -23.48 1.46 -3.52
N LEU A 504 -23.82 1.17 -2.27
CA LEU A 504 -22.82 0.97 -1.22
C LEU A 504 -21.91 -0.23 -1.52
N GLY A 505 -22.46 -1.35 -2.00
CA GLY A 505 -21.67 -2.52 -2.39
C GLY A 505 -20.63 -2.18 -3.47
N GLU A 506 -21.03 -1.43 -4.49
CA GLU A 506 -20.13 -0.94 -5.57
C GLU A 506 -19.01 -0.07 -4.99
N VAL A 507 -19.36 0.93 -4.16
CA VAL A 507 -18.40 1.80 -3.51
C VAL A 507 -17.41 1.02 -2.63
N LEU A 508 -17.89 0.04 -1.85
CA LEU A 508 -17.03 -0.73 -0.96
C LEU A 508 -16.08 -1.66 -1.73
N GLN A 509 -16.52 -2.24 -2.84
CA GLN A 509 -15.64 -3.01 -3.71
C GLN A 509 -14.56 -2.12 -4.32
N GLU A 510 -14.90 -0.91 -4.78
CA GLU A 510 -13.93 0.07 -5.29
C GLU A 510 -12.99 0.60 -4.19
N VAL A 511 -13.40 0.57 -2.92
CA VAL A 511 -12.54 0.91 -1.77
C VAL A 511 -11.64 -0.26 -1.35
N GLY A 512 -11.82 -1.44 -1.95
CA GLY A 512 -10.95 -2.60 -1.78
C GLY A 512 -11.42 -3.58 -0.71
N LEU A 513 -12.74 -3.62 -0.43
CA LEU A 513 -13.33 -4.67 0.40
C LEU A 513 -13.42 -5.97 -0.40
N ARG A 514 -13.03 -7.08 0.24
CA ARG A 514 -13.19 -8.44 -0.29
C ARG A 514 -14.52 -9.04 0.14
N GLU A 515 -14.84 -8.88 1.41
CA GLU A 515 -16.11 -9.26 2.03
C GLU A 515 -16.66 -8.03 2.75
N ALA A 516 -17.95 -7.75 2.59
CA ALA A 516 -18.63 -6.72 3.37
C ALA A 516 -20.10 -7.08 3.55
N VAL A 517 -20.60 -6.87 4.76
CA VAL A 517 -22.00 -7.08 5.13
C VAL A 517 -22.58 -5.81 5.71
N MET A 518 -23.86 -5.57 5.44
CA MET A 518 -24.59 -4.42 5.96
C MET A 518 -25.06 -4.69 7.39
N LEU A 519 -24.79 -3.76 8.29
CA LEU A 519 -25.12 -3.89 9.71
C LEU A 519 -26.46 -3.24 10.06
N ASP A 520 -26.88 -2.23 9.30
CA ASP A 520 -28.02 -1.40 9.67
C ASP A 520 -29.17 -1.40 8.67
N SER A 521 -30.30 -0.87 9.13
CA SER A 521 -31.39 -0.40 8.27
C SER A 521 -31.28 1.09 7.92
N GLY A 522 -30.24 1.78 8.40
CA GLY A 522 -29.89 3.18 8.09
C GLY A 522 -30.42 4.25 9.06
N ALA A 523 -30.98 3.87 10.21
CA ALA A 523 -31.40 4.81 11.27
C ALA A 523 -30.61 4.68 12.58
N SER A 524 -29.76 3.66 12.67
CA SER A 524 -28.84 3.42 13.80
C SER A 524 -27.37 3.58 13.40
N THR A 525 -27.11 4.04 12.17
CA THR A 525 -25.76 4.21 11.61
C THR A 525 -24.89 5.04 12.55
N ALA A 526 -23.88 4.40 13.12
CA ALA A 526 -23.00 4.97 14.11
C ALA A 526 -21.59 4.45 13.90
N LEU A 527 -20.60 5.34 13.97
CA LEU A 527 -19.19 4.98 13.93
C LEU A 527 -18.46 5.81 14.95
N VAL A 528 -17.70 5.16 15.83
CA VAL A 528 -16.88 5.80 16.86
C VAL A 528 -15.43 5.46 16.58
N TYR A 529 -14.56 6.46 16.72
CA TYR A 529 -13.11 6.31 16.66
C TYR A 529 -12.46 7.12 17.77
N GLN A 530 -11.62 6.47 18.58
CA GLN A 530 -10.91 7.09 19.71
C GLN A 530 -11.85 7.82 20.69
N GLY A 531 -13.04 7.26 20.91
CA GLY A 531 -14.06 7.81 21.81
C GLY A 531 -14.94 8.91 21.20
N GLU A 532 -14.70 9.31 19.95
CA GLU A 532 -15.50 10.33 19.27
C GLU A 532 -16.42 9.72 18.21
N SER A 533 -17.70 10.11 18.22
CA SER A 533 -18.63 9.78 17.14
C SER A 533 -18.24 10.53 15.86
N LEU A 534 -18.19 9.78 14.75
CA LEU A 534 -17.88 10.29 13.42
C LEU A 534 -19.13 10.63 12.60
N MET A 535 -20.31 10.50 13.20
CA MET A 535 -21.58 10.84 12.56
C MET A 535 -21.94 12.31 12.82
N ARG A 536 -22.54 12.97 11.82
CA ARG A 536 -22.99 14.37 11.92
C ARG A 536 -24.37 14.54 12.57
N PHE A 537 -24.92 13.46 13.12
CA PHE A 537 -26.21 13.39 13.80
C PHE A 537 -26.09 12.41 14.96
N VAL A 538 -27.00 12.49 15.92
CA VAL A 538 -27.07 11.52 17.03
C VAL A 538 -27.75 10.24 16.53
N PRO A 539 -27.04 9.11 16.44
CA PRO A 539 -27.64 7.86 16.00
C PRO A 539 -28.65 7.33 17.02
N ARG A 540 -29.53 6.44 16.58
CA ARG A 540 -30.40 5.71 17.50
C ARG A 540 -29.55 4.71 18.30
N PRO A 541 -29.71 4.64 19.64
CA PRO A 541 -29.07 3.63 20.47
C PRO A 541 -29.24 2.19 19.97
N VAL A 542 -28.21 1.36 20.19
CA VAL A 542 -28.15 -0.04 19.79
C VAL A 542 -27.74 -0.92 20.97
N PRO A 543 -28.13 -2.20 20.99
CA PRO A 543 -27.67 -3.13 22.04
C PRO A 543 -26.40 -3.89 21.63
N HIS A 544 -25.88 -3.68 20.42
CA HIS A 544 -24.79 -4.47 19.89
C HIS A 544 -23.87 -3.65 18.99
N VAL A 545 -22.56 -3.88 19.10
CA VAL A 545 -21.53 -3.20 18.30
C VAL A 545 -20.48 -4.17 17.82
N VAL A 546 -19.89 -3.88 16.67
CA VAL A 546 -18.64 -4.51 16.20
C VAL A 546 -17.50 -3.55 16.47
N ALA A 547 -16.57 -3.96 17.34
CA ALA A 547 -15.48 -3.12 17.85
C ALA A 547 -14.11 -3.64 17.39
N LEU A 548 -13.18 -2.70 17.16
CA LEU A 548 -11.78 -2.98 16.84
C LEU A 548 -10.89 -2.67 18.05
N TYR A 549 -10.18 -3.70 18.50
CA TYR A 549 -9.21 -3.64 19.58
C TYR A 549 -7.79 -3.52 19.01
N PRO A 550 -6.89 -2.78 19.68
CA PRO A 550 -5.50 -2.70 19.24
C PRO A 550 -4.88 -4.10 19.18
N PRO A 551 -3.93 -4.33 18.26
CA PRO A 551 -3.20 -5.58 18.23
C PRO A 551 -2.49 -5.79 19.58
N GLN A 552 -2.50 -7.01 20.11
CA GLN A 552 -1.76 -7.30 21.35
C GLN A 552 -0.28 -6.99 21.11
N ALA A 553 0.33 -6.22 22.02
CA ALA A 553 1.78 -6.13 22.07
C ALA A 553 2.32 -7.56 22.24
N PHE A 554 3.24 -7.99 21.37
CA PHE A 554 4.05 -9.17 21.64
C PHE A 554 4.75 -8.92 22.98
N ARG A 555 4.23 -9.51 24.07
CA ARG A 555 5.00 -9.63 25.30
C ARG A 555 6.19 -10.53 24.97
N ILE A 556 7.33 -9.92 24.66
CA ILE A 556 8.61 -10.59 24.90
C ILE A 556 8.58 -10.92 26.38
N GLN A 557 8.45 -12.20 26.73
CA GLN A 557 8.64 -12.65 28.10
C GLN A 557 10.03 -12.16 28.50
N ALA A 558 10.07 -11.09 29.29
CA ALA A 558 11.25 -10.76 30.07
C ALA A 558 11.41 -11.93 31.03
N HIS A 559 12.34 -12.83 30.73
CA HIS A 559 12.80 -13.77 31.74
C HIS A 559 13.35 -12.92 32.89
N ASP A 560 12.68 -13.03 34.02
CA ASP A 560 13.08 -12.48 35.32
C ASP A 560 14.57 -12.73 35.54
N ARG A 561 15.30 -11.64 35.75
CA ARG A 561 16.56 -11.69 36.50
C ARG A 561 16.20 -11.49 37.96
N ASN A 562 16.09 -12.61 38.68
CA ASN A 562 16.47 -12.66 40.10
C ASN A 562 17.89 -13.20 40.19
#